data_AF-A0A0C5I271-F1
#
_entry.id   AF-A0A0C5I271-F1
#
_cell.length_a   1.000
_cell.length_b   1.000
_cell.length_c   1.000
_cell.angle_alpha   90.00
_cell.angle_beta   90.00
_cell.angle_gamma   90.00
#
_symmetry.space_group_name_H-M   'P 1'
#
loop_
_entity.id
_entity.type
_entity.pdbx_description
1 polymer ?
#
loop_
_entity_poly.entity_id
_entity_poly.type
_entity_poly.pdbx_seq_one_letter_code
_entity_poly.pdbx_strand_id
1 'polypeptide(L)'
;AFAEGLDIHVVTAQQIFGEYYEIDYELRRRAKSINFGIIYGMGSYGLARNIGISRREASEYVEQYFQYYPEIKRYMETTKVYAKKHGYTITAFGRKCFIEGINSPKRALSS
;
A
#
# COMPACT_ATOMS: atom_id res chain seq x y z
N ALA A 1 -10.13 -8.93 -11.79
CA ALA A 1 -8.70 -9.34 -11.70
C ALA A 1 -8.51 -10.75 -11.13
N PHE A 2 -8.48 -10.96 -9.80
CA PHE A 2 -8.24 -12.30 -9.24
C PHE A 2 -9.29 -13.34 -9.66
N ALA A 3 -10.58 -12.98 -9.63
CA ALA A 3 -11.66 -13.87 -10.06
C ALA A 3 -11.60 -14.24 -11.56
N GLU A 4 -10.94 -13.40 -12.36
CA GLU A 4 -10.79 -13.58 -13.81
C GLU A 4 -9.42 -14.16 -14.18
N GLY A 5 -8.58 -14.51 -13.18
CA GLY A 5 -7.23 -15.05 -13.44
C GLY A 5 -6.23 -14.04 -14.02
N LEU A 6 -6.52 -12.74 -13.95
CA LEU A 6 -5.63 -11.68 -14.47
C LEU A 6 -4.46 -11.42 -13.51
N ASP A 7 -3.30 -11.05 -14.07
CA ASP A 7 -2.16 -10.58 -13.27
C ASP A 7 -2.50 -9.22 -12.64
N ILE A 8 -2.71 -9.22 -11.31
CA ILE A 8 -3.07 -8.01 -10.57
C ILE A 8 -2.03 -6.89 -10.72
N HIS A 9 -0.75 -7.22 -10.89
CA HIS A 9 0.29 -6.20 -11.05
C HIS A 9 0.24 -5.55 -12.43
N VAL A 10 -0.13 -6.30 -13.47
CA VAL A 10 -0.39 -5.74 -14.81
C VAL A 10 -1.62 -4.84 -14.76
N VAL A 11 -2.72 -5.29 -14.14
CA VAL A 11 -3.93 -4.47 -13.97
C VAL A 11 -3.62 -3.18 -13.19
N THR A 12 -2.87 -3.27 -12.10
CA THR A 12 -2.46 -2.09 -11.34
C THR A 12 -1.55 -1.17 -12.16
N ALA A 13 -0.62 -1.72 -12.95
CA ALA A 13 0.23 -0.94 -13.84
C ALA A 13 -0.61 -0.15 -14.86
N GLN A 14 -1.59 -0.79 -15.51
CA GLN A 14 -2.49 -0.13 -16.47
C GLN A 14 -3.25 1.03 -15.83
N GLN A 15 -3.75 0.83 -14.60
CA GLN A 15 -4.53 1.83 -13.89
C GLN A 15 -3.71 3.03 -13.42
N ILE A 16 -2.51 2.78 -12.86
CA ILE A 16 -1.65 3.84 -12.30
C ILE A 16 -0.89 4.56 -13.41
N PHE A 17 -0.30 3.83 -14.36
CA PHE A 17 0.52 4.45 -15.39
C PHE A 17 -0.29 4.93 -16.59
N GLY A 18 -1.56 4.51 -16.71
CA GLY A 18 -2.44 4.91 -17.82
C GLY A 18 -2.08 4.27 -19.16
N GLU A 19 -1.21 3.25 -19.15
CA GLU A 19 -0.75 2.55 -20.35
C GLU A 19 -1.58 1.28 -20.56
N TYR A 20 -2.42 1.26 -21.60
CA TYR A 20 -3.46 0.23 -21.77
C TYR A 20 -3.07 -0.95 -22.66
N TYR A 21 -2.03 -0.82 -23.50
CA TYR A 21 -1.78 -1.81 -24.57
C TYR A 21 -0.47 -2.59 -24.45
N GLU A 22 0.55 -2.10 -23.74
CA GLU A 22 1.77 -2.87 -23.46
C GLU A 22 2.34 -2.56 -22.08
N ILE A 23 2.12 -3.46 -21.12
CA ILE A 23 2.83 -3.41 -19.84
C ILE A 23 4.09 -4.24 -19.98
N ASP A 24 5.24 -3.57 -20.02
CA ASP A 24 6.53 -4.24 -20.01
C ASP A 24 6.86 -4.85 -18.62
N TYR A 25 7.96 -5.61 -18.57
CA TYR A 25 8.42 -6.25 -17.35
C TYR A 25 8.74 -5.24 -16.23
N GLU A 26 9.28 -4.07 -16.56
CA GLU A 26 9.70 -3.06 -15.59
C GLU A 26 8.50 -2.32 -14.99
N LEU A 27 7.50 -1.96 -15.78
CA LEU A 27 6.23 -1.39 -15.32
C LEU A 27 5.50 -2.38 -14.42
N ARG A 28 5.40 -3.65 -14.82
CA ARG A 28 4.83 -4.70 -13.98
C ARG A 28 5.58 -4.83 -12.64
N ARG A 29 6.92 -4.80 -12.67
CA ARG A 29 7.77 -4.85 -11.48
C ARG A 29 7.55 -3.64 -10.58
N ARG A 30 7.43 -2.43 -11.14
CA ARG A 30 7.14 -1.20 -10.38
C ARG A 30 5.75 -1.28 -9.72
N ALA A 31 4.73 -1.70 -10.46
CA ALA A 31 3.39 -1.90 -9.91
C ALA A 31 3.36 -2.94 -8.79
N LYS A 32 4.15 -4.02 -8.90
CA LYS A 32 4.36 -4.97 -7.81
C LYS A 32 4.96 -4.31 -6.56
N SER A 33 6.00 -3.49 -6.72
CA SER A 33 6.60 -2.73 -5.62
C SER A 33 5.61 -1.73 -5.00
N ILE A 34 4.76 -1.09 -5.81
CA ILE A 34 3.69 -0.20 -5.32
C ILE A 34 2.69 -0.99 -4.47
N ASN A 35 2.17 -2.12 -4.98
CA ASN A 35 1.19 -2.95 -4.26
C ASN A 35 1.69 -3.38 -2.89
N PHE A 36 2.90 -3.95 -2.82
CA PHE A 36 3.46 -4.38 -1.55
C PHE A 36 3.87 -3.20 -0.68
N GLY A 37 4.47 -2.15 -1.25
CA GLY A 37 4.86 -0.96 -0.51
C GLY A 37 3.68 -0.34 0.24
N ILE A 38 2.56 -0.10 -0.45
CA ILE A 38 1.38 0.52 0.14
C ILE A 38 0.76 -0.37 1.23
N ILE A 39 0.62 -1.67 0.99
CA ILE A 39 0.08 -2.61 1.99
C ILE A 39 0.94 -2.64 3.26
N TYR A 40 2.26 -2.49 3.14
CA TYR A 40 3.18 -2.39 4.28
C TYR A 40 3.28 -0.97 4.88
N GLY A 41 2.43 -0.03 4.46
CA GLY A 41 2.40 1.32 5.01
C GLY A 41 3.54 2.23 4.53
N MET A 42 4.18 1.89 3.41
CA MET A 42 5.20 2.72 2.79
C MET A 42 4.57 4.01 2.23
N GLY A 43 5.03 5.15 2.71
CA GLY A 43 4.67 6.44 2.14
C GLY A 43 5.40 6.71 0.82
N SER A 44 5.02 7.80 0.14
CA SER A 44 5.61 8.27 -1.13
C SER A 44 7.14 8.37 -1.08
N TYR A 45 7.73 8.72 0.07
CA TYR A 45 9.18 8.77 0.24
C TYR A 45 9.86 7.40 0.14
N GLY A 46 9.33 6.38 0.82
CA GLY A 46 9.88 5.03 0.76
C GLY A 46 9.69 4.42 -0.62
N LEU A 47 8.52 4.69 -1.22
CA LEU A 47 8.20 4.22 -2.55
C LEU A 47 9.15 4.81 -3.60
N ALA A 48 9.35 6.13 -3.59
CA ALA A 48 10.29 6.82 -4.48
C ALA A 48 11.68 6.18 -4.49
N ARG A 49 12.21 5.83 -3.30
CA ARG A 49 13.51 5.16 -3.18
C ARG A 49 13.51 3.74 -3.72
N ASN A 50 12.44 2.99 -3.53
CA ASN A 50 12.37 1.58 -3.96
C ASN A 50 12.21 1.40 -5.47
N ILE A 51 11.53 2.31 -6.15
CA ILE A 51 11.31 2.22 -7.61
C ILE A 51 12.11 3.25 -8.41
N GLY A 52 12.91 4.09 -7.75
CA GLY A 52 13.87 4.98 -8.41
C GLY A 52 13.23 6.16 -9.15
N ILE A 53 12.17 6.75 -8.58
CA ILE A 53 11.43 7.88 -9.19
C ILE A 53 11.45 9.12 -8.28
N SER A 54 10.97 10.25 -8.80
CA SER A 54 10.85 11.45 -7.98
C SER A 54 9.80 11.28 -6.86
N ARG A 55 9.94 12.03 -5.76
CA ARG A 55 8.91 12.02 -4.70
C ARG A 55 7.55 12.48 -5.20
N ARG A 56 7.51 13.38 -6.20
CA ARG A 56 6.28 13.90 -6.77
C ARG A 56 5.53 12.77 -7.49
N GLU A 57 6.19 12.07 -8.40
CA GLU A 57 5.61 10.92 -9.10
C GLU A 57 5.18 9.82 -8.13
N ALA A 58 6.00 9.51 -7.12
CA ALA A 58 5.61 8.53 -6.11
C ALA A 58 4.36 8.93 -5.32
N SER A 59 4.16 10.23 -5.08
CA SER A 59 2.96 10.74 -4.42
C SER A 59 1.73 10.62 -5.32
N GLU A 60 1.88 10.96 -6.60
CA GLU A 60 0.83 10.79 -7.62
C GLU A 60 0.41 9.32 -7.74
N TYR A 61 1.36 8.39 -7.79
CA TYR A 61 1.06 6.95 -7.86
C TYR A 61 0.34 6.43 -6.61
N VAL A 62 0.73 6.88 -5.41
CA VAL A 62 0.02 6.51 -4.17
C VAL A 62 -1.41 7.05 -4.18
N GLU A 63 -1.61 8.28 -4.67
CA GLU A 63 -2.92 8.89 -4.77
C GLU A 63 -3.81 8.13 -5.76
N GLN A 64 -3.33 7.89 -6.99
CA GLN A 64 -4.03 7.11 -8.00
C GLN A 64 -4.36 5.70 -7.49
N TYR A 65 -3.42 5.02 -6.83
CA TYR A 65 -3.67 3.71 -6.25
C TYR A 65 -4.87 3.74 -5.29
N PHE A 66 -4.96 4.73 -4.40
CA PHE A 66 -6.10 4.84 -3.51
C PHE A 66 -7.38 5.34 -4.18
N GLN A 67 -7.30 6.02 -5.33
CA GLN A 67 -8.47 6.34 -6.15
C GLN A 67 -9.08 5.08 -6.78
N TYR A 68 -8.25 4.16 -7.29
CA TYR A 68 -8.71 2.88 -7.84
C TYR A 68 -9.09 1.86 -6.76
N TYR A 69 -8.42 1.90 -5.62
CA TYR A 69 -8.61 0.96 -4.51
C TYR A 69 -8.97 1.69 -3.19
N PRO A 70 -10.09 2.44 -3.14
CA PRO A 70 -10.47 3.24 -1.97
C PRO A 70 -10.72 2.38 -0.74
N GLU A 71 -11.14 1.14 -0.95
CA GLU A 71 -11.38 0.13 0.08
C GLU A 71 -10.13 -0.24 0.86
N ILE A 72 -8.96 -0.25 0.21
CA ILE A 72 -7.68 -0.51 0.88
C ILE A 72 -7.36 0.64 1.83
N LYS A 73 -7.53 1.90 1.38
CA LYS A 73 -7.36 3.08 2.24
C LYS A 73 -8.28 3.03 3.45
N ARG A 74 -9.56 2.71 3.23
CA ARG A 74 -10.55 2.58 4.28
C ARG A 74 -10.18 1.49 5.29
N TYR A 75 -9.76 0.33 4.81
CA TYR A 75 -9.30 -0.77 5.66
C TYR A 75 -8.09 -0.37 6.51
N MET A 76 -7.10 0.30 5.91
CA MET A 76 -5.92 0.78 6.64
C MET A 76 -6.29 1.78 7.74
N GLU A 77 -7.13 2.77 7.45
CA GLU A 77 -7.53 3.78 8.44
C GLU A 77 -8.38 3.19 9.56
N THR A 78 -9.36 2.35 9.23
CA THR A 78 -10.19 1.66 10.23
C THR A 78 -9.36 0.74 11.12
N THR A 79 -8.39 0.03 10.55
CA THR A 79 -7.45 -0.82 11.31
C THR A 79 -6.59 0.01 12.26
N LYS A 80 -6.10 1.19 11.83
CA LYS A 80 -5.34 2.11 12.71
C LYS A 80 -6.20 2.62 13.86
N VAL A 81 -7.45 3.03 13.59
CA VAL A 81 -8.38 3.50 14.63
C VAL A 81 -8.68 2.38 15.63
N TYR A 82 -8.95 1.18 15.14
CA TYR A 82 -9.16 -0.01 15.97
C TYR A 82 -7.93 -0.27 16.86
N ALA A 83 -6.73 -0.29 16.27
CA ALA A 83 -5.49 -0.54 17.00
C ALA A 83 -5.22 0.51 18.08
N LYS A 84 -5.45 1.80 17.81
CA LYS A 84 -5.32 2.88 18.80
C LYS A 84 -6.30 2.72 19.96
N LYS A 85 -7.55 2.35 19.66
CA LYS A 85 -8.59 2.15 20.67
C LYS A 85 -8.35 0.92 21.53
N HIS A 86 -7.88 -0.18 20.94
CA HIS A 86 -7.83 -1.49 21.60
C HIS A 86 -6.42 -1.94 22.03
N GLY A 87 -5.36 -1.35 21.47
CA GLY A 87 -3.97 -1.75 21.74
C GLY A 87 -3.46 -2.93 20.89
N TYR A 88 -4.27 -3.46 19.98
CA TYR A 88 -3.94 -4.62 19.16
C TYR A 88 -4.71 -4.65 17.83
N THR A 89 -4.27 -5.47 16.89
CA THR A 89 -5.05 -5.87 15.70
C THR A 89 -5.47 -7.34 15.80
N ILE A 90 -6.41 -7.77 14.95
CA ILE A 90 -6.91 -9.14 14.92
C ILE A 90 -6.71 -9.72 13.51
N THR A 91 -6.20 -10.95 13.40
CA THR A 91 -6.15 -11.69 12.13
C THR A 91 -7.52 -12.26 11.76
N ALA A 92 -7.70 -12.72 10.52
CA ALA A 92 -8.96 -13.32 10.07
C ALA A 92 -9.46 -14.49 10.95
N PHE A 93 -8.55 -15.18 11.65
CA PHE A 93 -8.88 -16.31 12.54
C PHE A 93 -8.92 -15.93 14.03
N GLY A 94 -8.95 -14.64 14.36
CA GLY A 94 -9.14 -14.17 15.74
C GLY A 94 -7.86 -14.02 16.57
N ARG A 95 -6.67 -14.28 16.02
CA ARG A 95 -5.41 -14.07 16.74
C ARG A 95 -5.17 -12.57 16.97
N LYS A 96 -4.92 -12.17 18.21
CA LYS A 96 -4.57 -10.80 18.58
C LYS A 96 -3.07 -10.54 18.40
N CYS A 97 -2.72 -9.43 17.79
CA CYS A 97 -1.35 -8.92 17.66
C CYS A 97 -1.26 -7.57 18.39
N PHE A 98 -0.67 -7.57 19.59
CA PHE A 98 -0.50 -6.36 20.38
C PHE A 98 0.54 -5.43 19.78
N ILE A 99 0.29 -4.12 19.84
CA ILE A 99 1.17 -3.09 19.27
C ILE A 99 1.64 -2.18 20.40
N GLU A 100 2.87 -2.40 20.84
CA GLU A 100 3.51 -1.54 21.83
C GLU A 100 3.68 -0.12 21.30
N GLY A 101 3.35 0.86 22.13
CA GLY A 101 3.49 2.27 21.76
C GLY A 101 2.50 2.78 20.72
N ILE A 102 1.39 2.07 20.42
CA ILE A 102 0.39 2.53 19.44
C ILE A 102 -0.21 3.92 19.75
N ASN A 103 -0.25 4.28 21.04
CA ASN A 103 -0.70 5.58 21.54
C ASN A 103 0.46 6.46 22.03
N SER A 104 1.71 6.04 21.77
CA SER A 104 2.88 6.84 22.13
C SER A 104 2.88 8.14 21.32
N PRO A 105 3.07 9.30 21.96
CA PRO A 105 3.25 10.57 21.26
C PRO A 105 4.61 10.65 20.57
N LYS A 106 5.57 9.81 20.98
CA LYS A 106 6.88 9.70 20.31
C LYS A 106 6.75 8.75 19.13
N ARG A 107 7.16 9.21 17.94
CA ARG A 107 7.34 8.33 16.78
C ARG A 107 8.27 7.20 17.20
N ALA A 108 7.82 5.95 17.08
CA ALA A 108 8.71 4.81 17.27
C ALA A 108 9.93 5.02 16.37
N LEU A 109 11.11 5.07 16.97
CA LEU A 109 12.36 5.22 16.23
C LEU A 109 12.43 4.03 15.26
N SER A 110 12.47 4.31 13.96
CA SER A 110 12.86 3.28 13.00
C SER A 110 14.34 3.02 13.27
N SER A 111 14.65 1.93 13.96
CA SER A 111 15.98 1.36 14.02
C SER A 111 16.47 0.99 12.63
#